data_AF-A0A2G2YXL7-F1
#
_entry.id   AF-A0A2G2YXL7-F1
#
_cell.length_a   1.000
_cell.length_b   1.000
_cell.length_c   1.000
_cell.angle_alpha   90.00
_cell.angle_beta   90.00
_cell.angle_gamma   90.00
#
_symmetry.space_group_name_H-M   'P 1'
#
loop_
_entity.id
_entity.type
_entity.pdbx_description
1 polymer ?
#
loop_
_entity_poly.entity_id
_entity_poly.type
_entity_poly.pdbx_seq_one_letter_code
_entity_poly.pdbx_strand_id
1 'polypeptide(L)' 'MLLSSPLLAVPDYRCLNYITISANGRSVKAKVVDECDSTMGCDDEHDYQPPCPNNIVDASKAVWEALGIPEDD' A
#
# COMPACT_ATOMS: atom_id res chain seq x y z
N MET A 1 4.83 -1.57 3.53
CA MET A 1 3.83 -1.01 2.59
C MET A 1 2.49 -1.66 2.87
N LEU A 2 1.41 -0.95 2.58
CA LEU A 2 0.04 -1.43 2.65
C LEU A 2 -0.47 -1.75 1.25
N LEU A 3 -1.28 -2.80 1.16
CA LEU A 3 -2.01 -3.15 -0.05
C LEU A 3 -3.50 -3.03 0.23
N SER A 4 -4.26 -2.48 -0.70
CA SER A 4 -5.73 -2.51 -0.61
C SER A 4 -6.24 -3.95 -0.43
N SER A 5 -7.37 -4.12 0.26
CA SER A 5 -7.96 -5.45 0.52
C SER A 5 -8.01 -6.41 -0.67
N PRO A 6 -8.41 -5.98 -1.89
CA PRO A 6 -8.47 -6.86 -3.06
C PRO A 6 -7.08 -7.25 -3.56
N LEU A 7 -6.07 -6.42 -3.28
CA LEU A 7 -4.69 -6.77 -3.54
C LEU A 7 -4.18 -7.74 -2.46
N LEU A 8 -4.47 -7.54 -1.18
CA LEU A 8 -3.99 -8.47 -0.16
C LEU A 8 -4.59 -9.89 -0.31
N ALA A 9 -5.83 -9.97 -0.84
CA ALA A 9 -6.57 -11.17 -1.24
C ALA A 9 -6.41 -12.38 -0.31
N VAL A 10 -7.38 -12.53 0.60
CA VAL A 10 -7.45 -13.56 1.64
C VAL A 10 -7.59 -14.99 1.07
N PRO A 11 -6.93 -16.01 1.65
CA PRO A 11 -6.04 -15.93 2.82
C PRO A 11 -4.79 -15.14 2.46
N ASP A 12 -4.33 -14.34 3.39
CA ASP A 12 -3.34 -13.27 3.25
C ASP A 12 -2.00 -13.75 2.67
N TYR A 13 -1.97 -14.01 1.36
CA TYR A 13 -0.85 -14.63 0.66
C TYR A 13 0.31 -13.65 0.48
N ARG A 14 0.06 -12.36 0.69
CA ARG A 14 1.07 -11.32 0.47
C ARG A 14 1.63 -10.74 1.77
N CYS A 15 1.00 -10.93 2.94
CA CYS A 15 1.61 -10.46 4.18
C CYS A 15 2.98 -11.08 4.45
N LEU A 16 3.87 -10.20 4.92
CA LEU A 16 5.26 -10.48 5.19
C LEU A 16 6.07 -10.98 3.98
N ASN A 17 5.48 -10.97 2.78
CA ASN A 17 6.16 -11.25 1.53
C ASN A 17 6.64 -9.94 0.87
N TYR A 18 7.64 -10.09 0.01
CA TYR A 18 8.16 -8.99 -0.79
C TYR A 18 7.46 -8.93 -2.13
N ILE A 19 7.08 -7.73 -2.55
CA ILE A 19 6.62 -7.45 -3.91
C ILE A 19 7.57 -6.46 -4.58
N THR A 20 7.67 -6.57 -5.90
CA THR A 20 8.43 -5.64 -6.72
C THR A 20 7.50 -4.54 -7.20
N ILE A 21 7.84 -3.30 -6.88
CA ILE A 21 7.17 -2.11 -7.38
C ILE A 21 8.06 -1.52 -8.47
N SER A 22 7.48 -1.18 -9.61
CA SER A 22 8.19 -0.63 -10.76
C SER A 22 7.56 0.70 -11.17
N ALA A 23 8.35 1.76 -11.18
CA ALA A 23 7.92 3.10 -11.55
C ALA A 23 9.13 3.93 -12.04
N ASN A 24 8.90 4.89 -12.93
CA ASN A 24 9.93 5.79 -13.47
C ASN A 24 11.21 5.06 -13.99
N GLY A 25 11.04 3.88 -14.59
CA GLY A 25 12.15 3.03 -15.07
C GLY A 25 12.99 2.37 -13.96
N ARG A 26 12.62 2.54 -12.69
CA ARG A 26 13.26 1.92 -11.52
C ARG A 26 12.38 0.82 -10.95
N SER A 27 12.97 -0.03 -10.11
CA SER A 27 12.23 -1.08 -9.40
C SER A 27 12.80 -1.27 -8.00
N VAL A 28 11.91 -1.47 -7.03
CA VAL A 28 12.26 -1.67 -5.62
C VAL A 28 11.48 -2.86 -5.07
N LYS A 29 12.10 -3.64 -4.20
CA LYS A 29 11.41 -4.69 -3.43
C LYS A 29 10.98 -4.11 -2.10
N ALA A 30 9.69 -4.20 -1.81
CA ALA A 30 9.11 -3.75 -0.56
C ALA A 30 8.31 -4.87 0.10
N LYS A 31 8.39 -4.94 1.43
CA LYS A 31 7.66 -5.92 2.23
C LYS A 31 6.25 -5.40 2.52
N VAL A 32 5.25 -6.21 2.23
CA VAL A 32 3.86 -5.97 2.64
C VAL A 32 3.79 -6.24 4.14
N VAL A 33 3.36 -5.22 4.89
CA VAL A 33 3.34 -5.30 6.36
C VAL A 33 1.94 -5.33 6.92
N ASP A 34 0.95 -4.80 6.17
CA ASP A 34 -0.43 -4.67 6.62
C ASP A 34 -1.35 -4.33 5.42
N GLU A 35 -2.65 -4.21 5.68
CA GLU A 35 -3.72 -3.94 4.73
C GLU A 35 -4.12 -2.45 4.70
N CYS A 36 -4.61 -1.98 3.57
CA CYS A 36 -5.36 -0.74 3.45
C CYS A 36 -6.84 -1.12 3.25
N ASP A 37 -7.65 -1.05 4.30
CA ASP A 37 -9.04 -1.55 4.27
C ASP A 37 -9.87 -0.79 3.25
N SER A 38 -10.36 -1.50 2.22
CA SER A 38 -11.19 -0.94 1.16
C SER A 38 -12.67 -1.22 1.31
N THR A 39 -13.08 -1.80 2.44
CA THR A 39 -14.44 -2.26 2.74
C THR A 39 -15.10 -1.44 3.83
N MET A 40 -14.31 -0.92 4.78
CA MET A 40 -14.79 -0.12 5.92
C MET A 40 -14.00 1.19 6.07
N GLY A 41 -14.57 2.13 6.83
CA GLY A 41 -14.09 3.49 7.01
C GLY A 41 -15.22 4.43 7.39
N CYS A 42 -14.91 5.71 7.57
CA CYS A 42 -15.84 6.75 8.05
C CYS A 42 -16.43 6.45 9.45
N ASP A 43 -15.65 5.81 10.32
CA ASP A 43 -16.04 5.46 11.69
C ASP A 43 -14.92 5.83 12.69
N ASP A 44 -15.19 5.65 13.98
CA ASP A 44 -14.25 5.97 15.06
C ASP A 44 -12.95 5.14 15.01
N GLU A 45 -12.99 3.91 14.50
CA GLU A 45 -11.81 3.02 14.44
C GLU A 45 -10.83 3.45 13.33
N HIS A 46 -11.34 4.10 12.28
CA HIS A 46 -10.58 4.59 11.15
C HIS A 46 -10.35 6.11 11.18
N ASP A 47 -10.50 6.77 12.34
CA ASP A 47 -10.39 8.22 12.51
C ASP A 47 -11.27 9.01 11.50
N TYR A 48 -12.43 8.46 11.15
CA TYR A 48 -13.35 8.97 10.13
C TYR A 48 -12.74 9.13 8.72
N GLN A 49 -11.59 8.49 8.46
CA GLN A 49 -11.01 8.43 7.14
C GLN A 49 -11.87 7.55 6.22
N PRO A 50 -12.03 7.92 4.94
CA PRO A 50 -12.79 7.12 3.99
C PRO A 50 -12.10 5.77 3.75
N PRO A 51 -12.86 4.74 3.33
CA PRO A 51 -12.29 3.47 2.91
C PRO A 51 -11.23 3.64 1.81
N CYS A 52 -10.20 2.81 1.87
CA CYS A 52 -9.13 2.78 0.88
C CYS A 52 -9.66 2.42 -0.52
N PRO A 53 -9.19 3.05 -1.60
CA PRO A 53 -9.53 2.59 -2.94
C PRO A 53 -8.97 1.18 -3.24
N ASN A 54 -9.68 0.42 -4.07
CA ASN A 54 -9.42 -1.00 -4.31
C ASN A 54 -8.08 -1.34 -5.00
N ASN A 55 -7.37 -0.36 -5.55
CA ASN A 55 -6.15 -0.52 -6.34
C ASN A 55 -4.94 0.26 -5.78
N ILE A 56 -4.95 0.55 -4.47
CA ILE A 56 -3.92 1.36 -3.84
C ILE A 56 -2.76 0.49 -3.32
N VAL A 57 -1.58 1.04 -3.55
CA VAL A 57 -0.32 0.63 -2.94
C VAL A 57 0.17 1.80 -2.11
N ASP A 58 0.00 1.73 -0.79
CA ASP A 58 0.50 2.76 0.10
C ASP A 58 1.91 2.40 0.59
N ALA A 59 2.89 3.18 0.14
CA ALA A 59 4.30 2.85 0.29
C ALA A 59 4.99 3.83 1.24
N SER A 60 5.97 3.34 2.01
CA SER A 60 6.76 4.21 2.88
C SER A 60 7.62 5.19 2.07
N LYS A 61 7.99 6.32 2.66
CA LYS A 61 8.89 7.33 2.06
C LYS A 61 10.13 6.73 1.39
N ALA A 62 10.76 5.75 2.04
CA ALA A 62 11.92 5.04 1.49
C ALA A 62 11.67 4.34 0.14
N VAL A 63 10.44 3.85 -0.09
CA VAL A 63 10.03 3.25 -1.37
C VAL A 63 9.93 4.32 -2.45
N TRP A 64 9.32 5.48 -2.15
CA TRP A 64 9.20 6.61 -3.07
C TRP A 64 10.59 7.15 -3.48
N GLU A 65 11.48 7.34 -2.51
CA GLU A 65 12.87 7.77 -2.75
C GLU A 65 13.65 6.77 -3.63
N ALA A 66 13.53 5.47 -3.36
CA ALA A 66 14.18 4.42 -4.16
C ALA A 66 13.67 4.40 -5.61
N LEU A 67 12.39 4.68 -5.81
CA LEU A 67 11.77 4.82 -7.13
C LEU A 67 12.08 6.15 -7.81
N GLY A 68 12.70 7.11 -7.09
CA GLY A 68 13.01 8.44 -7.61
C GLY A 68 11.76 9.21 -8.01
N ILE A 69 10.67 9.02 -7.26
CA ILE A 69 9.44 9.77 -7.42
C ILE A 69 9.49 10.93 -6.42
N PRO A 70 9.35 12.19 -6.84
CA PRO A 70 9.29 13.31 -5.91
C PRO A 70 8.06 13.19 -5.01
N GLU A 71 8.20 13.60 -3.74
CA GLU A 71 7.03 13.89 -2.92
C GLU A 71 6.37 15.14 -3.53
N ASP A 72 5.08 15.07 -3.83
CA ASP A 72 4.28 16.25 -4.13
C ASP A 72 4.01 16.99 -2.79
N ASP A 73 4.08 18.33 -2.82
CA ASP A 73 3.78 19.22 -1.69
C ASP A 73 2.28 19.29 -1.36
#